data_AF-A0A829VXF0-F1
#
_entry.id   AF-A0A829VXF0-F1
#
_cell.length_a   1.000
_cell.length_b   1.000
_cell.length_c   1.000
_cell.angle_alpha   90.00
_cell.angle_beta   90.00
_cell.angle_gamma   90.00
#
_symmetry.space_group_name_H-M   'P 1'
#
loop_
_entity.id
_entity.type
_entity.pdbx_description
1 polymer ?
#
loop_
_entity_poly.entity_id
_entity_poly.type
_entity_poly.pdbx_seq_one_letter_code
_entity_poly.pdbx_strand_id
1 'polypeptide(L)'
;MQGGWNVKYKKGSRAVCTLYPEEGYFICMVSVGAKEAPEAELALNGCTAYVRQLYQDTAPFNGGRWMMIEVRDGDVLEDVKELIGIRMRKKRSV
;
A
#
# COMPACT_ATOMS: atom_id res chain seq x y z
N MET A 1 -13.00 5.90 9.81
CA MET A 1 -13.52 4.86 8.91
C MET A 1 -14.07 5.59 7.69
N GLN A 2 -13.68 5.21 6.47
CA GLN A 2 -14.33 5.74 5.28
C GLN A 2 -15.77 5.22 5.22
N GLY A 3 -16.72 6.12 4.98
CA GLY A 3 -18.12 5.75 4.77
C GLY A 3 -18.29 5.05 3.42
N GLY A 4 -19.40 4.33 3.24
CA GLY A 4 -19.73 3.67 1.97
C GLY A 4 -19.26 2.22 1.87
N TRP A 5 -18.80 1.83 0.68
CA TRP A 5 -18.44 0.46 0.33
C TRP A 5 -16.96 0.35 -0.06
N ASN A 6 -16.42 -0.87 -0.07
CA ASN A 6 -15.05 -1.12 -0.46
C ASN A 6 -14.91 -2.42 -1.26
N VAL A 7 -13.84 -2.52 -2.04
CA VAL A 7 -13.45 -3.74 -2.75
C VAL A 7 -12.19 -4.30 -2.11
N LYS A 8 -12.30 -5.48 -1.52
CA LYS A 8 -11.15 -6.15 -0.89
C LYS A 8 -10.52 -7.16 -1.83
N TYR A 9 -9.28 -6.90 -2.22
CA TYR A 9 -8.48 -7.83 -3.03
C TYR A 9 -7.73 -8.81 -2.13
N LYS A 10 -7.81 -10.10 -2.48
CA LYS A 10 -7.14 -11.19 -1.74
C LYS A 10 -6.51 -12.18 -2.71
N LYS A 11 -5.43 -12.82 -2.26
CA LYS A 11 -4.84 -14.00 -2.90
C LYS A 11 -4.92 -15.16 -1.90
N GLY A 12 -5.91 -16.04 -2.10
CA GLY A 12 -6.30 -17.01 -1.09
C GLY A 12 -6.75 -16.32 0.20
N SER A 13 -6.18 -16.68 1.35
CA SER A 13 -6.46 -16.04 2.63
C SER A 13 -5.70 -14.72 2.85
N ARG A 14 -4.64 -14.43 2.07
CA ARG A 14 -3.80 -13.23 2.24
C ARG A 14 -4.44 -12.00 1.62
N ALA A 15 -4.63 -10.95 2.42
CA ALA A 15 -5.12 -9.65 1.94
C ALA A 15 -4.04 -8.91 1.14
N VAL A 16 -4.38 -8.51 -0.09
CA VAL A 16 -3.52 -7.76 -1.01
C VAL A 16 -3.66 -6.26 -0.69
N CYS A 17 -4.82 -5.68 -0.96
CA CYS A 17 -5.20 -4.31 -0.64
C CYS A 17 -6.73 -4.20 -0.51
N THR A 18 -7.22 -3.06 -0.05
CA THR A 18 -8.64 -2.71 -0.08
C THR A 18 -8.80 -1.37 -0.80
N LEU A 19 -9.69 -1.29 -1.79
CA LEU A 19 -9.99 -0.05 -2.48
C LEU A 19 -11.28 0.55 -1.93
N TYR A 20 -11.26 1.85 -1.71
CA TYR A 20 -12.42 2.65 -1.35
C TYR A 20 -12.69 3.62 -2.51
N PRO A 21 -13.77 3.42 -3.27
CA PRO A 21 -14.10 4.29 -4.40
C PRO A 21 -14.49 5.69 -3.93
N GLU A 22 -14.03 6.70 -4.66
CA GLU A 22 -14.39 8.10 -4.49
C GLU A 22 -14.81 8.69 -5.85
N GLU A 23 -15.33 9.92 -5.87
CA GLU A 23 -15.69 10.57 -7.14
C GLU A 23 -14.43 10.91 -7.96
N GLY A 24 -14.22 10.19 -9.06
CA GLY A 24 -13.10 10.42 -9.99
C GLY A 24 -11.76 9.82 -9.58
N TYR A 25 -11.67 9.14 -8.43
CA TYR A 25 -10.46 8.46 -7.97
C TYR A 25 -10.81 7.32 -7.00
N PHE A 26 -9.80 6.67 -6.43
CA PHE A 26 -10.01 5.72 -5.34
C PHE A 26 -8.90 5.81 -4.32
N ILE A 27 -9.18 5.35 -3.10
CA ILE A 27 -8.19 5.24 -2.04
C ILE A 27 -7.79 3.77 -1.91
N CYS A 28 -6.52 3.46 -2.11
CA CYS A 28 -5.96 2.13 -1.93
C CYS A 28 -5.35 2.01 -0.54
N MET A 29 -5.93 1.14 0.29
CA MET A 29 -5.34 0.74 1.55
C MET A 29 -4.30 -0.35 1.31
N VAL A 30 -3.03 0.01 1.50
CA VAL A 30 -1.88 -0.92 1.44
C VAL A 30 -1.27 -1.04 2.83
N SER A 31 -0.93 -2.28 3.22
CA SER A 31 -0.19 -2.53 4.46
C SER A 31 1.22 -3.02 4.17
N VAL A 32 2.21 -2.32 4.70
CA VAL A 32 3.61 -2.76 4.70
C VAL A 32 3.88 -3.36 6.08
N GLY A 33 4.15 -4.67 6.15
CA GLY A 33 4.45 -5.34 7.41
C GLY A 33 5.89 -5.09 7.85
N ALA A 34 6.19 -5.39 9.12
CA ALA A 34 7.52 -5.19 9.71
C ALA A 34 8.64 -5.86 8.90
N LYS A 35 8.34 -7.02 8.31
CA LYS A 35 9.30 -7.81 7.54
C LYS A 35 9.56 -7.22 6.16
N GLU A 36 8.56 -6.55 5.59
CA GLU A 36 8.62 -5.91 4.28
C GLU A 36 9.14 -4.46 4.36
N ALA A 37 9.15 -3.84 5.55
CA ALA A 37 9.52 -2.43 5.74
C ALA A 37 10.90 -2.05 5.16
N PRO A 38 11.99 -2.83 5.35
CA PRO A 38 13.29 -2.46 4.77
C PRO A 38 13.28 -2.43 3.23
N GLU A 39 12.57 -3.36 2.59
CA GLU A 39 12.46 -3.41 1.13
C GLU A 39 11.55 -2.28 0.62
N ALA A 40 10.45 -2.00 1.33
CA ALA A 40 9.58 -0.87 1.02
C ALA A 40 10.33 0.47 1.13
N GLU A 41 11.14 0.67 2.17
CA GLU A 41 11.92 1.90 2.38
C GLU A 41 12.95 2.13 1.27
N LEU A 42 13.53 1.07 0.72
CA LEU A 42 14.39 1.17 -0.46
C LEU A 42 13.61 1.55 -1.72
N ALA A 43 12.46 0.92 -1.95
CA ALA A 43 11.61 1.17 -3.11
C ALA A 43 11.01 2.59 -3.10
N LEU A 44 10.71 3.14 -1.92
CA LEU A 44 10.18 4.49 -1.76
C LEU A 44 11.07 5.56 -2.40
N ASN A 45 12.38 5.34 -2.56
CA ASN A 45 13.27 6.29 -3.25
C ASN A 45 12.87 6.55 -4.71
N GLY A 46 12.22 5.58 -5.36
CA GLY A 46 11.68 5.71 -6.71
C GLY A 46 10.24 6.22 -6.76
N CYS A 47 9.57 6.33 -5.61
CA CYS A 47 8.17 6.73 -5.55
C CYS A 47 7.97 8.24 -5.59
N THR A 48 6.75 8.64 -5.93
CA THR A 48 6.28 10.02 -5.85
C THR A 48 6.53 10.61 -4.46
N ALA A 49 6.74 11.93 -4.41
CA ALA A 49 6.91 12.64 -3.14
C ALA A 49 5.70 12.45 -2.21
N TYR A 50 4.50 12.36 -2.79
CA TYR A 50 3.26 12.09 -2.06
C TYR A 50 3.31 10.76 -1.29
N VAL A 51 3.61 9.65 -1.96
CA VAL A 51 3.65 8.33 -1.31
C VAL A 51 4.79 8.24 -0.30
N ARG A 52 5.95 8.84 -0.61
CA ARG A 52 7.07 8.96 0.35
C ARG A 52 6.67 9.67 1.64
N GLN A 53 6.04 10.84 1.52
CA GLN A 53 5.61 11.62 2.67
C GLN A 53 4.55 10.88 3.47
N LEU A 54 3.55 10.31 2.79
CA LEU A 54 2.50 9.52 3.44
C LEU A 54 3.06 8.34 4.24
N TYR A 55 4.07 7.63 3.73
CA TYR A 55 4.72 6.55 4.46
C TYR A 55 5.42 7.07 5.73
N GLN A 56 6.14 8.19 5.64
CA GLN A 56 6.86 8.79 6.77
C GLN A 56 5.88 9.22 7.87
N ASP A 57 4.78 9.86 7.49
CA ASP A 57 3.76 10.37 8.41
C ASP A 57 2.89 9.25 9.02
N THR A 58 2.80 8.10 8.36
CA THR A 58 1.99 6.97 8.82
C THR A 58 2.72 6.17 9.90
N ALA A 59 2.45 6.44 11.17
CA ALA A 59 3.04 5.68 12.28
C ALA A 59 2.79 4.16 12.17
N PRO A 60 3.77 3.31 12.50
CA PRO A 60 3.59 1.87 12.51
C PRO A 60 2.63 1.43 13.64
N PHE A 61 1.78 0.46 13.34
CA PHE A 61 0.87 -0.19 14.28
C PHE A 61 1.06 -1.71 14.19
N ASN A 62 1.32 -2.37 15.32
CA ASN A 62 1.67 -3.80 15.39
C ASN A 62 2.79 -4.19 14.40
N GLY A 63 3.79 -3.33 14.26
CA GLY A 63 4.94 -3.51 13.38
C GLY A 63 4.68 -3.25 11.90
N GLY A 64 3.45 -2.96 11.47
CA GLY A 64 3.15 -2.62 10.07
C GLY A 64 2.63 -1.20 9.91
N ARG A 65 2.82 -0.59 8.74
CA ARG A 65 2.20 0.69 8.36
C ARG A 65 1.00 0.43 7.47
N TRP A 66 -0.12 1.09 7.75
CA TRP A 66 -1.36 0.98 6.98
C TRP A 66 -1.62 2.34 6.34
N MET A 67 -1.36 2.44 5.05
CA MET A 67 -1.45 3.69 4.32
C MET A 67 -2.75 3.71 3.53
N MET A 68 -3.51 4.79 3.65
CA MET A 68 -4.68 5.09 2.83
C MET A 68 -4.22 6.00 1.70
N ILE A 69 -3.82 5.41 0.57
CA ILE A 69 -3.17 6.13 -0.54
C ILE A 69 -4.24 6.58 -1.52
N GLU A 70 -4.41 7.89 -1.71
CA GLU A 70 -5.30 8.42 -2.74
C GLU A 70 -4.66 8.26 -4.12
N VAL A 71 -5.26 7.44 -4.99
CA VAL A 71 -4.76 7.17 -6.33
C VAL A 71 -5.52 8.04 -7.32
N ARG A 72 -4.96 9.21 -7.60
CA ARG A 72 -5.57 10.23 -8.48
C ARG A 72 -4.98 10.25 -9.89
N ASP A 73 -3.82 9.63 -10.09
CA ASP A 73 -3.11 9.58 -11.37
C ASP A 73 -2.33 8.27 -11.55
N GLY A 74 -1.70 8.13 -12.72
CA GLY A 74 -0.94 6.94 -13.09
C GLY A 74 0.36 6.76 -12.31
N ASP A 75 1.02 7.83 -11.89
CA ASP A 75 2.30 7.74 -11.18
C ASP A 75 2.08 7.19 -9.77
N VAL A 76 1.06 7.67 -9.08
CA VAL A 76 0.66 7.12 -7.77
C VAL A 76 0.15 5.68 -7.89
N LEU A 77 -0.50 5.34 -9.02
CA LEU A 77 -0.90 3.95 -9.27
C LEU A 77 0.31 3.01 -9.38
N GLU A 78 1.38 3.42 -10.05
CA GLU A 78 2.60 2.62 -10.15
C GLU A 78 3.29 2.47 -8.78
N ASP A 79 3.34 3.53 -7.96
CA ASP A 79 3.83 3.43 -6.58
C ASP A 79 3.05 2.40 -5.75
N VAL A 80 1.71 2.44 -5.84
CA VAL A 80 0.83 1.48 -5.15
C VAL A 80 1.09 0.05 -5.61
N LYS A 81 1.29 -0.17 -6.92
CA LYS A 81 1.61 -1.49 -7.48
C LYS A 81 2.94 -2.01 -6.95
N GLU A 82 3.97 -1.16 -6.86
CA GLU A 82 5.29 -1.53 -6.32
C GLU A 82 5.17 -1.97 -4.84
N LEU A 83 4.49 -1.16 -4.01
CA LEU A 83 4.26 -1.49 -2.60
C LEU A 83 3.45 -2.78 -2.42
N ILE A 84 2.42 -3.01 -3.25
CA ILE A 84 1.67 -4.26 -3.27
C ILE A 84 2.57 -5.43 -3.69
N GLY A 85 3.44 -5.22 -4.68
CA GLY A 85 4.42 -6.19 -5.14
C GLY A 85 5.31 -6.67 -3.99
N ILE A 86 5.92 -5.74 -3.27
CA ILE A 86 6.77 -6.00 -2.09
C ILE A 86 5.96 -6.76 -1.02
N ARG A 87 4.77 -6.26 -0.69
CA ARG A 87 3.86 -6.92 0.26
C ARG A 87 3.56 -8.37 -0.13
N MET A 88 3.42 -8.67 -1.42
CA MET A 88 2.94 -9.97 -1.89
C MET A 88 4.05 -10.92 -2.34
N ARG A 89 5.31 -10.48 -2.35
CA ARG A 89 6.47 -11.34 -2.63
C ARG A 89 6.50 -12.51 -1.63
N LYS A 90 6.55 -13.73 -2.16
CA LYS A 90 6.80 -14.92 -1.35
C LYS A 90 8.27 -14.90 -0.94
N LYS A 91 8.58 -15.30 0.30
CA LYS A 91 9.95 -15.73 0.62
C LYS A 91 10.31 -16.86 -0.34
N ARG A 92 11.46 -16.75 -1.01
CA ARG A 92 12.14 -17.94 -1.54
C ARG A 92 12.36 -18.85 -0.34
N SER A 93 11.78 -20.04 -0.38
CA SER A 93 12.24 -21.15 0.47
C SER A 93 13.69 -21.39 0.09
N VAL A 94 14.60 -21.05 1.01
CA VAL A 94 15.99 -21.52 0.99
C VAL A 94 15.96 -22.97 1.41
#